data_AF-A0A2V5V654-F1
#
_entry.id   AF-A0A2V5V654-F1
#
_cell.length_a   1.000
_cell.length_b   1.000
_cell.length_c   1.000
_cell.angle_alpha   90.00
_cell.angle_beta   90.00
_cell.angle_gamma   90.00
#
_symmetry.space_group_name_H-M   'P 1'
#
loop_
_entity.id
_entity.type
_entity.pdbx_description
1 polymer ?
#
loop_
_entity_poly.entity_id
_entity_poly.type
_entity_poly.pdbx_seq_one_letter_code
_entity_poly.pdbx_strand_id
1 'polypeptide(L)'
;MLGHARSWSLALLLASAALLPPGTLSAAPVAVRHTEGLVHGFLVLRTLEGDTLADGDLIQVAHGDRVTNHLVFSFRDGSVRDETAIFSQRGNFRLLNYHLVQKGPAFQRPMEVLVDNATGQVRVRYTDEDAREKVISDRLELPPDVANGMIFTLLKNVRPD
;
A
#
# COMPACT_ATOMS: atom_id res chain seq x y z
N MET A 1 -1.37 -37.52 -46.30
CA MET A 1 -1.23 -38.06 -44.92
C MET A 1 -0.45 -37.11 -43.99
N LEU A 2 -0.61 -35.77 -44.10
CA LEU A 2 0.15 -34.78 -43.28
C LEU A 2 -0.69 -34.02 -42.23
N GLY A 3 -2.01 -34.23 -42.17
CA GLY A 3 -2.91 -33.46 -41.30
C GLY A 3 -3.01 -33.96 -39.85
N HIS A 4 -2.79 -35.26 -39.61
CA HIS A 4 -2.95 -35.86 -38.28
C HIS A 4 -1.79 -35.53 -37.33
N ALA A 5 -0.55 -35.45 -37.85
CA ALA A 5 0.62 -35.11 -37.03
C ALA A 5 0.54 -33.67 -36.48
N ARG A 6 0.07 -32.73 -37.30
CA ARG A 6 -0.07 -31.31 -36.93
C ARG A 6 -1.16 -31.07 -35.88
N SER A 7 -2.28 -31.79 -36.00
CA SER A 7 -3.38 -31.77 -35.02
C SER A 7 -2.94 -32.33 -33.67
N TRP A 8 -2.17 -33.42 -33.66
CA TRP A 8 -1.70 -34.05 -32.44
C TRP A 8 -0.69 -33.18 -31.68
N SER A 9 0.22 -32.52 -32.40
CA SER A 9 1.15 -31.55 -31.81
C SER A 9 0.41 -30.36 -31.18
N LEU A 10 -0.66 -29.87 -31.81
CA LEU A 10 -1.47 -28.78 -31.29
C LEU A 10 -2.25 -29.20 -30.02
N ALA A 11 -2.82 -30.42 -30.04
CA ALA A 11 -3.52 -30.99 -28.89
C ALA A 11 -2.58 -31.24 -27.70
N LEU A 12 -1.35 -31.69 -27.96
CA LEU A 12 -0.31 -31.87 -26.93
C LEU A 12 0.13 -30.52 -26.34
N LEU A 13 0.31 -29.49 -27.16
CA LEU A 13 0.63 -28.13 -26.69
C LEU A 13 -0.49 -27.53 -25.82
N LEU A 14 -1.75 -27.70 -26.23
CA LEU A 14 -2.91 -27.23 -25.46
C LEU A 14 -3.06 -27.99 -24.13
N ALA A 15 -2.87 -29.30 -24.13
CA ALA A 15 -2.86 -30.10 -22.90
C ALA A 15 -1.71 -29.71 -21.96
N SER A 16 -0.54 -29.37 -22.51
CA SER A 16 0.62 -28.91 -21.74
C SER A 16 0.39 -27.54 -21.10
N ALA A 17 -0.26 -26.62 -21.83
CA ALA A 17 -0.60 -25.30 -21.31
C ALA A 17 -1.65 -25.35 -20.19
N ALA A 18 -2.59 -26.30 -20.23
CA ALA A 18 -3.61 -26.52 -19.19
C ALA A 18 -3.04 -27.17 -17.91
N LEU A 19 -1.85 -27.77 -17.97
CA LEU A 19 -1.15 -28.36 -16.81
C LEU A 19 -0.27 -27.35 -16.06
N LEU A 20 -0.13 -26.12 -16.57
CA LEU A 20 0.54 -25.04 -15.84
C LEU A 20 -0.38 -24.58 -14.70
N PRO A 21 0.03 -24.69 -13.43
CA PRO A 21 -0.77 -24.14 -12.34
C PRO A 21 -0.90 -22.62 -12.55
N PRO A 22 -2.07 -22.03 -12.27
CA PRO A 22 -2.20 -20.57 -12.28
C PRO A 22 -1.20 -20.03 -11.25
N GLY A 23 -0.13 -19.40 -11.74
CA GLY A 23 0.82 -18.74 -10.87
C GLY A 23 0.11 -17.57 -10.20
N THR A 24 0.03 -17.59 -8.87
CA THR A 24 -0.30 -16.39 -8.11
C THR A 24 0.88 -15.43 -8.26
N LEU A 25 0.75 -14.44 -9.14
CA LEU A 25 1.67 -13.32 -9.22
C LEU A 25 1.46 -12.45 -7.97
N SER A 26 2.12 -12.82 -6.88
CA SER A 26 2.32 -11.89 -5.76
C SER A 26 3.19 -10.75 -6.26
N ALA A 27 2.81 -9.51 -5.98
CA ALA A 27 3.71 -8.41 -6.28
C ALA A 27 5.01 -8.60 -5.48
N ALA A 28 6.13 -8.29 -6.13
CA ALA A 28 7.44 -8.50 -5.54
C ALA A 28 7.76 -7.34 -4.58
N PRO A 29 8.34 -7.61 -3.41
CA PRO A 29 8.87 -6.56 -2.55
C PRO A 29 9.85 -5.66 -3.30
N VAL A 30 9.83 -4.37 -3.01
CA VAL A 30 10.72 -3.39 -3.66
C VAL A 30 12.07 -3.40 -2.95
N ALA A 31 13.13 -3.71 -3.70
CA ALA A 31 14.50 -3.67 -3.20
C ALA A 31 14.93 -2.24 -2.86
N VAL A 32 15.69 -2.10 -1.78
CA VAL A 32 16.28 -0.82 -1.37
C VAL A 32 17.45 -0.52 -2.29
N ARG A 33 17.29 0.48 -3.16
CA ARG A 33 18.35 1.04 -4.02
C ARG A 33 18.90 2.33 -3.44
N HIS A 34 18.02 3.10 -2.81
CA HIS A 34 18.31 4.35 -2.17
C HIS A 34 17.84 4.24 -0.72
N THR A 35 18.80 4.29 0.21
CA THR A 35 18.51 4.36 1.64
C THR A 35 17.84 5.70 1.95
N GLU A 36 16.74 5.66 2.67
CA GLU A 36 15.99 6.84 3.08
C GLU A 36 16.66 7.54 4.26
N GLY A 37 16.51 8.86 4.29
CA GLY A 37 17.05 9.74 5.32
C GLY A 37 15.97 10.68 5.88
N LEU A 38 16.40 11.86 6.33
CA LEU A 38 15.48 12.92 6.76
C LEU A 38 14.81 13.55 5.54
N VAL A 39 13.48 13.65 5.56
CA VAL A 39 12.69 14.40 4.58
C VAL A 39 11.71 15.29 5.32
N HIS A 40 11.56 16.52 4.84
CA HIS A 40 10.41 17.36 5.11
C HIS A 40 9.94 17.89 3.77
N GLY A 41 8.75 17.47 3.35
CA GLY A 41 8.20 17.75 2.03
C GLY A 41 6.77 18.25 2.14
N PHE A 42 6.37 19.03 1.15
CA PHE A 42 5.00 19.53 1.04
C PHE A 42 4.35 18.95 -0.22
N LEU A 43 3.11 18.52 -0.09
CA LEU A 43 2.32 17.91 -1.15
C LEU A 43 1.06 18.73 -1.40
N VAL A 44 0.53 18.65 -2.62
CA VAL A 44 -0.80 19.19 -2.94
C VAL A 44 -1.60 18.06 -3.57
N LEU A 45 -2.73 17.71 -2.96
CA LEU A 45 -3.67 16.75 -3.52
C LEU A 45 -4.62 17.47 -4.48
N ARG A 46 -4.73 16.98 -5.71
CA ARG A 46 -5.58 17.58 -6.76
C ARG A 46 -6.51 16.57 -7.40
N THR A 47 -7.63 17.04 -7.92
CA THR A 47 -8.44 16.30 -8.89
C THR A 47 -7.69 16.16 -10.21
N LEU A 48 -8.21 15.33 -11.12
CA LEU A 48 -7.64 15.18 -12.46
C LEU A 48 -7.77 16.46 -13.30
N GLU A 49 -8.79 17.28 -13.00
CA GLU A 49 -9.04 18.59 -13.60
C GLU A 49 -8.13 19.69 -13.04
N GLY A 50 -7.38 19.38 -11.97
CA GLY A 50 -6.38 20.26 -11.37
C GLY A 50 -6.84 21.01 -10.12
N ASP A 51 -8.08 20.82 -9.66
CA ASP A 51 -8.61 21.47 -8.47
C ASP A 51 -7.91 20.96 -7.21
N THR A 52 -7.39 21.87 -6.39
CA THR A 52 -6.75 21.50 -5.12
C THR A 52 -7.79 21.08 -4.09
N LEU A 53 -7.60 19.88 -3.54
CA LEU A 53 -8.42 19.28 -2.49
C LEU A 53 -7.81 19.47 -1.10
N ALA A 54 -6.49 19.31 -0.98
CA ALA A 54 -5.78 19.35 0.29
C ALA A 54 -4.31 19.76 0.12
N ASP A 55 -3.76 20.35 1.18
CA ASP A 55 -2.32 20.56 1.35
C ASP A 55 -1.77 19.47 2.28
N GLY A 56 -0.59 18.93 1.95
CA GLY A 56 0.04 17.83 2.66
C GLY A 56 1.37 18.22 3.27
N ASP A 57 1.60 17.84 4.52
CA ASP A 57 2.88 17.93 5.21
C ASP A 57 3.45 16.52 5.42
N LEU A 58 4.65 16.28 4.90
CA LEU A 58 5.35 15.00 4.91
C LEU A 58 6.65 15.11 5.70
N ILE A 59 6.74 14.41 6.82
CA ILE A 59 7.96 14.30 7.62
C ILE A 59 8.41 12.85 7.62
N GLN A 60 9.66 12.60 7.21
CA GLN A 60 10.29 11.30 7.27
C GLN A 60 11.55 11.36 8.10
N VAL A 61 11.72 10.42 9.02
CA VAL A 61 12.94 10.24 9.81
C VAL A 61 13.44 8.81 9.68
N ALA A 62 14.76 8.64 9.55
CA ALA A 62 15.40 7.34 9.48
C ALA A 62 16.32 7.12 10.69
N HIS A 63 16.20 5.94 11.30
CA HIS A 63 17.07 5.48 12.38
C HIS A 63 17.52 4.04 12.08
N GLY A 64 18.78 3.89 11.66
CA GLY A 64 19.31 2.61 11.21
C GLY A 64 18.55 2.07 10.00
N ASP A 65 18.02 0.86 10.10
CA ASP A 65 17.23 0.21 9.05
C ASP A 65 15.73 0.45 9.17
N ARG A 66 15.29 1.34 10.06
CA ARG A 66 13.88 1.71 10.24
C ARG A 66 13.63 3.15 9.82
N VAL A 67 12.55 3.36 9.09
CA VAL A 67 12.08 4.66 8.63
C VAL A 67 10.68 4.89 9.16
N THR A 68 10.43 6.07 9.72
CA THR A 68 9.11 6.54 10.10
C THR A 68 8.71 7.65 9.14
N ASN A 69 7.60 7.46 8.45
CA ASN A 69 7.01 8.42 7.54
C ASN A 69 5.67 8.90 8.11
N HIS A 70 5.51 10.20 8.28
CA HIS A 70 4.30 10.85 8.79
C HIS A 70 3.79 11.85 7.75
N LEU A 71 2.57 11.63 7.26
CA LEU A 71 1.93 12.44 6.24
C LEU A 71 0.55 12.90 6.72
N VAL A 72 0.36 14.21 6.79
CA VAL A 72 -0.93 14.82 7.12
C VAL A 72 -1.45 15.60 5.93
N PHE A 73 -2.60 15.23 5.40
CA PHE A 73 -3.36 16.06 4.46
C PHE A 73 -4.46 16.83 5.19
N SER A 74 -4.43 18.14 5.05
CA SER A 74 -5.48 19.06 5.50
C SER A 74 -6.33 19.48 4.29
N PHE A 75 -7.57 19.02 4.25
CA PHE A 75 -8.50 19.28 3.16
C PHE A 75 -9.18 20.63 3.33
N ARG A 76 -9.55 21.25 2.21
CA ARG A 76 -10.22 22.57 2.19
C ARG A 76 -11.58 22.59 2.88
N ASP A 77 -12.26 21.44 2.94
CA ASP A 77 -13.54 21.27 3.64
C ASP A 77 -13.38 21.01 5.14
N GLY A 78 -12.15 21.10 5.67
CA GLY A 78 -11.82 20.83 7.08
C GLY A 78 -11.56 19.36 7.39
N SER A 79 -11.61 18.46 6.40
CA SER A 79 -11.25 17.05 6.60
C SER A 79 -9.75 16.86 6.80
N VAL A 80 -9.39 15.80 7.50
CA VAL A 80 -7.99 15.45 7.78
C VAL A 80 -7.75 13.97 7.47
N ARG A 81 -6.66 13.70 6.77
CA ARG A 81 -6.07 12.36 6.65
C ARG A 81 -4.67 12.39 7.25
N ASP A 82 -4.49 11.70 8.36
CA ASP A 82 -3.23 11.63 9.11
C ASP A 82 -2.72 10.18 9.05
N GLU A 83 -1.57 9.99 8.42
CA GLU A 83 -1.00 8.68 8.11
C GLU A 83 0.43 8.57 8.66
N THR A 84 0.68 7.59 9.52
CA THR A 84 2.02 7.21 9.97
C THR A 84 2.35 5.79 9.49
N ALA A 85 3.42 5.64 8.73
CA ALA A 85 3.97 4.36 8.30
C ALA A 85 5.39 4.17 8.85
N ILE A 86 5.62 3.06 9.52
CA ILE A 86 6.96 2.65 9.97
C ILE A 86 7.35 1.44 9.15
N PHE A 87 8.50 1.50 8.48
CA PHE A 87 8.95 0.43 7.60
C PHE A 87 10.44 0.14 7.75
N SER A 88 10.82 -1.10 7.41
CA SER A 88 12.22 -1.50 7.29
C SER A 88 12.74 -1.11 5.92
N GLN A 89 14.01 -0.72 5.87
CA GLN A 89 14.82 -0.55 4.68
C GLN A 89 16.00 -1.54 4.66
N ARG A 90 15.83 -2.74 5.23
CA ARG A 90 16.85 -3.79 5.23
C ARG A 90 16.70 -4.70 4.01
N GLY A 91 17.42 -4.38 2.94
CA GLY A 91 17.42 -5.14 1.68
C GLY A 91 16.20 -4.89 0.82
N ASN A 92 14.99 -5.09 1.35
CA ASN A 92 13.72 -4.69 0.74
C ASN A 92 12.96 -3.74 1.68
N PHE A 93 12.16 -2.85 1.10
CA PHE A 93 11.20 -2.10 1.89
C PHE A 93 10.10 -3.03 2.39
N ARG A 94 9.80 -2.96 3.69
CA ARG A 94 8.75 -3.76 4.31
C ARG A 94 8.03 -2.97 5.38
N LEU A 95 6.71 -2.86 5.28
CA LEU A 95 5.90 -2.24 6.32
C LEU A 95 6.07 -3.00 7.66
N LEU A 96 6.23 -2.26 8.75
CA LEU A 96 6.32 -2.81 10.11
C LEU A 96 5.09 -2.43 10.92
N ASN A 97 4.70 -1.16 10.86
CA ASN A 97 3.52 -0.65 11.53
C ASN A 97 2.84 0.43 10.68
N TYR A 98 1.53 0.51 10.75
CA TYR A 98 0.75 1.54 10.07
C TYR A 98 -0.35 2.07 10.97
N HIS A 99 -0.52 3.38 10.98
CA HIS A 99 -1.61 4.08 11.64
C HIS A 99 -2.20 5.10 10.68
N LEU A 100 -3.51 5.04 10.48
CA LEU A 100 -4.25 6.01 9.68
C LEU A 100 -5.42 6.54 10.48
N VAL A 101 -5.65 7.85 10.41
CA VAL A 101 -6.85 8.51 10.89
C VAL A 101 -7.47 9.32 9.75
N GLN A 102 -8.77 9.19 9.55
CA GLN A 102 -9.55 9.95 8.58
C GLN A 102 -10.79 10.52 9.24
N LYS A 103 -10.99 11.83 9.12
CA LYS A 103 -12.12 12.56 9.72
C LYS A 103 -12.55 13.73 8.84
N GLY A 104 -13.84 14.06 8.86
CA GLY A 104 -14.41 15.20 8.16
C GLY A 104 -15.17 14.85 6.87
N PRO A 105 -15.79 15.84 6.21
CA PRO A 105 -16.74 15.64 5.11
C PRO A 105 -16.21 14.89 3.88
N ALA A 106 -14.90 14.90 3.62
CA ALA A 106 -14.27 14.22 2.49
C ALA A 106 -14.32 12.68 2.60
N PHE A 107 -14.61 12.15 3.79
CA PHE A 107 -14.65 10.71 4.03
C PHE A 107 -16.08 10.26 4.32
N GLN A 108 -16.50 9.15 3.69
CA GLN A 108 -17.84 8.58 3.89
C GLN A 108 -18.16 8.34 5.37
N ARG A 109 -17.15 7.94 6.15
CA ARG A 109 -17.24 7.78 7.60
C ARG A 109 -15.89 8.03 8.24
N PRO A 110 -15.84 8.65 9.43
CA PRO A 110 -14.64 8.71 10.24
C PRO A 110 -14.08 7.31 10.51
N MET A 111 -12.77 7.14 10.43
CA MET A 111 -12.11 5.89 10.76
C MET A 111 -10.69 6.06 11.31
N GLU A 112 -10.25 5.04 12.03
CA GLU A 112 -8.88 4.83 12.46
C GLU A 112 -8.47 3.39 12.14
N VAL A 113 -7.33 3.22 11.49
CA VAL A 113 -6.76 1.91 11.15
C VAL A 113 -5.42 1.76 11.85
N LEU A 114 -5.20 0.63 12.52
CA LEU A 114 -3.91 0.17 13.00
C LEU A 114 -3.56 -1.15 12.35
N VAL A 115 -2.31 -1.29 11.92
CA VAL A 115 -1.74 -2.55 11.43
C VAL A 115 -0.39 -2.76 12.08
N ASP A 116 -0.23 -3.91 12.75
CA ASP A 116 1.06 -4.43 13.20
C ASP A 116 1.44 -5.61 12.31
N ASN A 117 2.46 -5.42 11.47
CA ASN A 117 2.87 -6.44 10.52
C ASN A 117 3.69 -7.58 11.18
N ALA A 118 4.23 -7.38 12.39
CA ALA A 118 4.97 -8.43 13.09
C ALA A 118 4.02 -9.49 13.65
N THR A 119 2.84 -9.07 14.11
CA THR A 119 1.81 -9.98 14.65
C THR A 119 0.74 -10.33 13.60
N GLY A 120 0.58 -9.51 12.56
CA GLY A 120 -0.52 -9.56 11.60
C GLY A 120 -1.81 -8.93 12.14
N GLN A 121 -1.76 -8.27 13.29
CA GLN A 121 -2.95 -7.70 13.91
C GLN A 121 -3.40 -6.44 13.16
N VAL A 122 -4.67 -6.43 12.78
CA VAL A 122 -5.33 -5.30 12.12
C VAL A 122 -6.53 -4.88 12.95
N ARG A 123 -6.58 -3.60 13.33
CA ARG A 123 -7.73 -3.01 14.03
C ARG A 123 -8.27 -1.83 13.24
N VAL A 124 -9.56 -1.86 12.94
CA VAL A 124 -10.28 -0.77 12.28
C VAL A 124 -11.36 -0.28 13.22
N ARG A 125 -11.29 0.98 13.63
CA ARG A 125 -12.35 1.70 14.31
C ARG A 125 -13.05 2.60 13.31
N TYR A 126 -14.37 2.58 13.23
CA TYR A 126 -15.13 3.48 12.35
C TYR A 126 -16.48 3.84 12.95
N THR A 127 -17.07 4.92 12.48
CA THR A 127 -18.45 5.30 12.80
C THR A 127 -19.41 4.72 11.76
N ASP A 128 -20.47 4.05 12.19
CA ASP A 128 -21.50 3.52 11.28
C ASP A 128 -22.56 4.57 10.90
N GLU A 129 -23.51 4.16 10.07
CA GLU A 129 -24.61 5.02 9.58
C GLU A 129 -25.51 5.54 10.71
N ASP A 130 -25.57 4.82 11.85
CA ASP A 130 -26.34 5.21 13.04
C ASP A 130 -25.52 6.09 14.01
N ALA A 131 -24.39 6.62 13.56
CA ALA A 131 -23.44 7.41 14.35
C ALA A 131 -22.84 6.65 15.56
N ARG A 132 -22.78 5.32 15.50
CA ARG A 132 -22.20 4.48 16.57
C ARG A 132 -20.77 4.09 16.22
N GLU A 133 -19.89 4.11 17.22
CA GLU A 133 -18.53 3.60 17.06
C GLU A 133 -18.54 2.06 17.01
N LYS A 134 -17.85 1.52 16.01
CA LYS A 134 -17.58 0.09 15.86
C LYS A 134 -16.09 -0.15 15.75
N VAL A 135 -15.66 -1.29 16.29
CA VAL A 135 -14.28 -1.77 16.22
C VAL A 135 -14.29 -3.18 15.63
N ILE A 136 -13.53 -3.36 14.55
CA ILE A 136 -13.17 -4.66 13.99
C ILE A 136 -11.71 -4.91 14.35
N SER A 137 -11.42 -6.11 14.85
CA SER A 137 -10.06 -6.54 15.14
C SER A 137 -9.90 -7.95 14.60
N ASP A 138 -8.90 -8.16 13.76
CA ASP A 138 -8.61 -9.45 13.16
C ASP A 138 -7.09 -9.67 13.00
N ARG A 139 -6.70 -10.91 12.74
CA ARG A 139 -5.33 -11.27 12.41
C ARG A 139 -5.26 -11.71 10.96
N LEU A 140 -4.52 -10.95 10.15
CA LEU A 140 -4.35 -11.20 8.73
C LEU A 140 -2.94 -11.71 8.43
N GLU A 141 -2.84 -12.62 7.47
CA GLU A 141 -1.57 -12.98 6.84
C GLU A 141 -1.20 -11.89 5.82
N LEU A 142 -0.47 -10.89 6.30
CA LEU A 142 -0.07 -9.76 5.47
C LEU A 142 1.13 -10.14 4.58
N PRO A 143 1.03 -9.93 3.25
CA PRO A 143 2.12 -10.26 2.37
C PRO A 143 3.30 -9.28 2.56
N PRO A 144 4.53 -9.67 2.17
CA PRO A 144 5.72 -8.86 2.43
C PRO A 144 5.77 -7.55 1.62
N ASP A 145 4.91 -7.39 0.61
CA ASP A 145 4.81 -6.28 -0.33
C ASP A 145 3.72 -5.24 0.04
N VAL A 146 3.10 -5.33 1.23
CA VAL A 146 2.18 -4.30 1.73
C VAL A 146 2.88 -2.94 1.72
N ALA A 147 2.30 -1.99 0.97
CA ALA A 147 2.96 -0.74 0.59
C ALA A 147 2.38 0.53 1.24
N ASN A 148 1.44 0.40 2.19
CA ASN A 148 0.73 1.53 2.80
C ASN A 148 1.70 2.57 3.38
N GLY A 149 1.46 3.84 3.05
CA GLY A 149 2.29 4.99 3.47
C GLY A 149 3.73 5.00 2.91
N MET A 150 4.09 4.11 1.98
CA MET A 150 5.44 4.04 1.40
C MET A 150 5.51 4.47 -0.07
N ILE A 151 4.41 4.89 -0.69
CA ILE A 151 4.33 5.09 -2.14
C ILE A 151 5.45 5.99 -2.70
N PHE A 152 5.71 7.13 -2.04
CA PHE A 152 6.74 8.08 -2.47
C PHE A 152 8.16 7.50 -2.33
N THR A 153 8.39 6.67 -1.32
CA THR A 153 9.65 5.96 -1.10
C THR A 153 9.84 4.87 -2.16
N LEU A 154 8.81 4.06 -2.40
CA LEU A 154 8.89 2.93 -3.31
C LEU A 154 9.14 3.41 -4.75
N LEU A 155 8.45 4.45 -5.21
CA LEU A 155 8.59 4.98 -6.57
C LEU A 155 10.03 5.39 -6.93
N LYS A 156 10.83 5.84 -5.97
CA LYS A 156 12.26 6.16 -6.19
C LYS A 156 13.12 4.91 -6.45
N ASN A 157 12.61 3.73 -6.12
CA ASN A 157 13.35 2.47 -6.10
C ASN A 157 12.81 1.43 -7.11
N VAL A 158 11.65 1.69 -7.72
CA VAL A 158 11.12 0.88 -8.84
C VAL A 158 12.03 1.04 -10.06
N ARG A 159 12.24 -0.04 -10.80
CA ARG A 159 13.00 0.03 -12.05
C ARG A 159 12.14 0.67 -13.16
N PRO A 160 12.75 1.45 -14.06
CA PRO A 160 12.03 2.16 -15.13
C PRO A 160 11.64 1.26 -16.32
N ASP A 161 11.45 -0.05 -16.09
CA ASP A 161 11.29 -1.09 -17.12
C ASP A 161 10.34 -0.71 -18.27
#